data_AF-A0A6I5C9N6-F1
#
_entry.id   AF-A0A6I5C9N6-F1
#
_cell.length_a   1.000
_cell.length_b   1.000
_cell.length_c   1.000
_cell.angle_alpha   90.00
_cell.angle_beta   90.00
_cell.angle_gamma   90.00
#
_symmetry.space_group_name_H-M   'P 1'
#
loop_
_entity.id
_entity.type
_entity.pdbx_description
1 polymer ?
#
loop_
_entity_poly.entity_id
_entity_poly.type
_entity_poly.pdbx_seq_one_letter_code
_entity_poly.pdbx_strand_id
1 'polypeptide(L)'
;APGAPEDRRARKARQTRNALATAALELILERGLADTTVEAISERADVTRRTFSRNFTGKEDAALDFVRGDGDRINALLRARPAAEPPLLAYRAAVRGWLADRRDPAWHDR
;
A
#
# COMPACT_ATOMS: atom_id res chain seq x y z
N ALA A 1 -5.64 27.79 -1.48
CA ALA A 1 -4.53 27.68 -2.44
C ALA A 1 -4.38 26.21 -2.82
N PRO A 2 -4.35 25.84 -4.11
CA PRO A 2 -4.10 24.45 -4.50
C PRO A 2 -2.64 24.11 -4.17
N GLY A 3 -2.44 22.95 -3.54
CA GLY A 3 -1.20 22.55 -2.86
C GLY A 3 0.06 22.58 -3.74
N ALA A 4 1.18 22.89 -3.11
CA ALA A 4 2.50 22.86 -3.74
C ALA A 4 2.75 21.51 -4.43
N PRO A 5 3.41 21.50 -5.61
CA PRO A 5 3.72 20.26 -6.32
C PRO A 5 4.51 19.33 -5.39
N GLU A 6 4.08 18.08 -5.29
CA GLU A 6 4.70 17.04 -4.47
C GLU A 6 6.22 17.05 -4.72
N ASP A 7 7.01 17.38 -3.69
CA ASP A 7 8.46 17.48 -3.77
C ASP A 7 9.01 16.22 -4.47
N ARG A 8 9.87 16.38 -5.48
CA ARG A 8 10.46 15.25 -6.23
C ARG A 8 11.05 14.20 -5.29
N ARG A 9 11.56 14.63 -4.14
CA ARG A 9 12.06 13.76 -3.08
C ARG A 9 10.96 12.93 -2.42
N ALA A 10 9.82 13.53 -2.10
CA ALA A 10 8.65 12.84 -1.53
C ALA A 10 8.09 11.79 -2.51
N ARG A 11 7.97 12.16 -3.79
CA ARG A 11 7.59 11.22 -4.86
C ARG A 11 8.52 10.03 -4.97
N LYS A 12 9.84 10.29 -5.00
CA LYS A 12 10.85 9.22 -5.08
C LYS A 12 10.82 8.31 -3.85
N ALA A 13 10.65 8.88 -2.65
CA ALA A 13 10.50 8.11 -1.42
C ALA A 13 9.27 7.19 -1.46
N ARG A 14 8.12 7.70 -1.92
CA ARG A 14 6.89 6.92 -2.09
C ARG A 14 7.05 5.79 -3.11
N GLN A 15 7.69 6.06 -4.24
CA GLN A 15 7.98 5.03 -5.26
C GLN A 15 8.87 3.92 -4.71
N THR A 16 9.93 4.28 -3.96
CA THR A 16 10.79 3.30 -3.30
C THR A 16 10.03 2.47 -2.26
N ARG A 17 9.19 3.10 -1.44
CA ARG A 17 8.36 2.39 -0.45
C ARG A 17 7.42 1.38 -1.12
N ASN A 18 6.75 1.78 -2.21
CA ASN A 18 5.86 0.92 -2.96
C ASN A 18 6.60 -0.27 -3.60
N ALA A 19 7.77 -0.04 -4.21
CA ALA A 19 8.56 -1.12 -4.81
C ALA A 19 8.99 -2.17 -3.77
N LEU A 20 9.43 -1.72 -2.60
CA LEU A 20 9.79 -2.58 -1.48
C LEU A 20 8.61 -3.39 -0.95
N ALA A 21 7.44 -2.76 -0.80
CA ALA A 21 6.23 -3.46 -0.41
C ALA A 21 5.90 -4.53 -1.46
N THR A 22 5.97 -4.21 -2.76
CA THR A 22 5.51 -5.11 -3.83
C THR A 22 6.37 -6.35 -3.86
N ALA A 23 7.68 -6.15 -3.83
CA ALA A 23 8.65 -7.22 -3.70
C ALA A 23 8.40 -8.11 -2.47
N ALA A 24 8.04 -7.51 -1.32
CA ALA A 24 7.73 -8.28 -0.11
C ALA A 24 6.49 -9.16 -0.30
N LEU A 25 5.40 -8.60 -0.81
CA LEU A 25 4.16 -9.34 -1.03
C LEU A 25 4.34 -10.47 -2.05
N GLU A 26 4.93 -10.18 -3.21
CA GLU A 26 5.19 -11.17 -4.25
C GLU A 26 6.04 -12.34 -3.73
N LEU A 27 7.14 -12.04 -3.04
CA LEU A 27 8.00 -13.08 -2.45
C LEU A 27 7.26 -13.92 -1.42
N ILE A 28 6.43 -13.31 -0.59
CA ILE A 28 5.65 -14.04 0.40
C ILE A 28 4.59 -14.93 -0.28
N LEU A 29 3.99 -14.48 -1.38
CA LEU A 29 3.04 -15.29 -2.15
C LEU A 29 3.73 -16.43 -2.90
N GLU A 30 4.95 -16.20 -3.41
CA GLU A 30 5.72 -17.19 -4.18
C GLU A 30 6.25 -18.34 -3.32
N ARG A 31 6.78 -18.04 -2.12
CA ARG A 31 7.51 -19.02 -1.29
C ARG A 31 7.14 -19.01 0.19
N GLY A 32 6.16 -18.22 0.58
CA GLY A 32 5.74 -18.10 1.98
C GLY A 32 6.55 -17.06 2.77
N LEU A 33 5.98 -16.69 3.93
CA LEU A 33 6.56 -15.68 4.82
C LEU A 33 7.86 -16.16 5.46
N ALA A 34 7.93 -17.42 5.90
CA ALA A 34 9.11 -17.97 6.57
C ALA A 34 10.36 -17.89 5.69
N ASP A 35 10.24 -18.29 4.43
CA ASP A 35 11.35 -18.36 3.47
C ASP A 35 11.68 -17.02 2.79
N THR A 36 10.98 -15.95 3.15
CA THR A 36 11.25 -14.61 2.65
C THR A 36 12.20 -13.85 3.58
N THR A 37 13.23 -13.23 3.02
CA THR A 37 14.23 -12.43 3.75
C THR A 37 14.22 -10.97 3.32
N VAL A 38 14.66 -10.07 4.20
CA VAL A 38 14.80 -8.64 3.89
C VAL A 38 15.79 -8.42 2.75
N GLU A 39 16.83 -9.24 2.68
CA GLU A 39 17.86 -9.20 1.65
C GLU A 39 17.25 -9.49 0.28
N ALA A 40 16.47 -10.57 0.16
CA ALA A 40 15.81 -10.92 -1.09
C ALA A 40 14.76 -9.89 -1.52
N ILE A 41 14.04 -9.27 -0.57
CA ILE A 41 13.12 -8.17 -0.87
C ILE A 41 13.89 -6.96 -1.41
N SER A 42 14.99 -6.61 -0.75
CA SER A 42 15.81 -5.46 -1.15
C SER A 42 16.41 -5.67 -2.54
N GLU A 43 16.88 -6.88 -2.83
CA GLU A 43 17.39 -7.28 -4.14
C GLU A 43 16.31 -7.22 -5.23
N ARG A 44 15.13 -7.81 -4.97
CA ARG A 44 13.97 -7.78 -5.88
C ARG A 44 13.53 -6.35 -6.21
N ALA A 45 13.57 -5.46 -5.23
CA ALA A 45 13.19 -4.05 -5.39
C ALA A 45 14.32 -3.15 -5.90
N ASP A 46 15.49 -3.69 -6.24
CA ASP A 46 16.70 -2.95 -6.65
C ASP A 46 17.10 -1.83 -5.67
N VAL A 47 17.14 -2.16 -4.39
CA VAL A 47 17.56 -1.23 -3.32
C VAL A 47 18.45 -1.90 -2.30
N THR A 48 19.14 -1.08 -1.50
CA THR A 48 19.96 -1.60 -0.39
C THR A 48 19.11 -2.02 0.82
N ARG A 49 19.64 -2.95 1.61
CA ARG A 49 19.08 -3.29 2.94
C ARG A 49 18.92 -2.07 3.84
N ARG A 50 19.85 -1.10 3.78
CA ARG A 50 19.74 0.17 4.51
C ARG A 50 18.52 0.98 4.06
N THR A 51 18.20 0.97 2.77
CA THR A 51 17.00 1.61 2.22
C THR A 51 15.74 0.88 2.69
N PHE A 52 15.76 -0.46 2.74
CA PHE A 52 14.67 -1.23 3.33
C PHE A 52 14.41 -0.81 4.78
N SER A 53 15.42 -0.88 5.64
CA SER A 53 15.28 -0.56 7.08
C SER A 53 14.88 0.89 7.36
N ARG A 54 15.08 1.81 6.40
CA ARG A 54 14.57 3.19 6.49
C ARG A 54 13.06 3.29 6.25
N ASN A 55 12.47 2.34 5.54
CA ASN A 55 11.06 2.34 5.19
C ASN A 55 10.25 1.41 6.10
N PHE A 56 10.80 0.25 6.46
CA PHE A 56 10.08 -0.82 7.14
C PHE A 56 10.90 -1.42 8.28
N THR A 57 10.20 -1.86 9.33
CA THR A 57 10.82 -2.55 10.48
C THR A 57 11.10 -4.02 10.19
N GLY A 58 10.40 -4.63 9.24
CA GLY A 58 10.53 -6.04 8.86
C GLY A 58 9.72 -6.39 7.62
N LYS A 59 9.84 -7.64 7.16
CA LYS A 59 9.15 -8.16 5.97
C LYS A 59 7.63 -8.18 6.15
N GLU A 60 7.15 -8.40 7.37
CA GLU A 60 5.74 -8.39 7.74
C GLU A 60 5.15 -6.98 7.59
N ASP A 61 5.86 -5.96 8.08
CA ASP A 61 5.43 -4.56 7.96
C ASP A 61 5.41 -4.12 6.49
N ALA A 62 6.41 -4.55 5.70
CA ALA A 62 6.44 -4.30 4.25
C ALA A 62 5.27 -4.97 3.51
N ALA A 63 4.94 -6.23 3.85
CA ALA A 63 3.84 -6.97 3.24
C ALA A 63 2.47 -6.36 3.54
N LEU A 64 2.30 -5.78 4.73
CA LEU A 64 1.06 -5.16 5.18
C LEU A 64 0.86 -3.73 4.69
N ASP A 65 1.87 -3.09 4.09
CA ASP A 65 1.80 -1.69 3.66
C ASP A 65 0.66 -1.44 2.65
N PHE A 66 0.40 -2.41 1.75
CA PHE A 66 -0.73 -2.34 0.81
C PHE A 66 -2.09 -2.35 1.50
N VAL A 67 -2.26 -3.23 2.48
CA VAL A 67 -3.51 -3.36 3.24
C VAL A 67 -3.77 -2.05 3.99
N ARG A 68 -2.72 -1.39 4.48
CA ARG A 68 -2.84 -0.06 5.10
C ARG A 68 -3.23 1.01 4.07
N GLY A 69 -2.58 1.04 2.91
CA GLY A 69 -2.92 1.99 1.84
C GLY A 69 -4.34 1.84 1.30
N ASP A 70 -4.82 0.61 1.15
CA ASP A 70 -6.20 0.33 0.74
C ASP A 70 -7.19 0.65 1.87
N GLY A 71 -6.84 0.31 3.11
CA GLY A 71 -7.61 0.67 4.30
C GLY A 71 -7.78 2.20 4.43
N ASP A 72 -6.72 2.97 4.24
CA ASP A 72 -6.76 4.44 4.28
C ASP A 72 -7.67 5.02 3.18
N ARG A 73 -7.66 4.42 1.99
CA ARG A 73 -8.53 4.80 0.87
C ARG A 73 -9.99 4.46 1.14
N ILE A 74 -10.28 3.24 1.61
CA ILE A 74 -11.62 2.83 2.03
C ILE A 74 -12.12 3.77 3.14
N ASN A 75 -11.27 4.09 4.12
CA ASN A 75 -11.59 5.00 5.21
C ASN A 75 -11.82 6.44 4.72
N ALA A 76 -11.11 6.91 3.70
CA ALA A 76 -11.36 8.21 3.09
C ALA A 76 -12.71 8.24 2.36
N LEU A 77 -13.03 7.20 1.59
CA LEU A 77 -14.32 7.05 0.92
C LEU A 77 -15.49 6.94 1.91
N LEU A 78 -15.27 6.22 3.02
CA LEU A 78 -16.24 6.11 4.10
C LEU A 78 -16.49 7.46 4.78
N ARG A 79 -15.43 8.23 5.08
CA ARG A 79 -15.56 9.57 5.67
C ARG A 79 -16.31 10.56 4.78
N ALA A 80 -16.33 10.35 3.47
CA ALA A 80 -17.07 11.17 2.52
C ALA A 80 -18.57 10.80 2.42
N ARG A 81 -19.03 9.73 3.09
CA ARG A 81 -20.43 9.30 3.08
C ARG A 81 -21.31 10.18 3.98
N PRO A 82 -22.61 10.35 3.67
CA PRO A 82 -23.54 11.05 4.55
C PRO A 82 -23.64 10.40 5.93
N ALA A 83 -23.63 11.21 7.00
CA ALA A 83 -23.71 10.72 8.38
C ALA A 83 -25.04 10.00 8.71
N ALA A 84 -26.10 10.28 7.95
CA ALA A 84 -27.41 9.63 8.13
C ALA A 84 -27.48 8.23 7.49
N GLU A 85 -26.47 7.81 6.72
CA GLU A 85 -26.47 6.49 6.09
C GLU A 85 -26.20 5.38 7.12
N PRO A 86 -26.95 4.26 7.09
CA PRO A 86 -26.66 3.11 7.95
C PRO A 86 -25.21 2.62 7.80
N PRO A 87 -24.50 2.30 8.90
CA PRO A 87 -23.05 2.03 8.85
C PRO A 87 -22.62 0.95 7.84
N LEU A 88 -23.36 -0.15 7.76
CA LEU A 88 -23.05 -1.24 6.82
C LEU A 88 -23.26 -0.82 5.36
N LEU A 89 -24.24 0.04 5.08
CA LEU A 89 -24.46 0.57 3.73
C LEU A 89 -23.35 1.53 3.33
N ALA A 90 -22.97 2.44 4.24
CA ALA A 90 -21.86 3.37 4.03
C ALA A 90 -20.54 2.64 3.77
N TYR A 91 -20.23 1.61 4.58
CA TYR A 91 -19.03 0.79 4.40
C TYR A 91 -19.06 0.02 3.07
N ARG A 92 -20.17 -0.63 2.73
CA ARG A 92 -20.31 -1.34 1.45
C ARG A 92 -20.15 -0.41 0.26
N ALA A 93 -20.68 0.81 0.33
CA ALA A 93 -20.52 1.82 -0.71
C ALA A 93 -19.05 2.28 -0.84
N ALA A 94 -18.35 2.49 0.29
CA ALA A 94 -16.94 2.84 0.29
C ALA A 94 -16.06 1.75 -0.34
N VAL A 95 -16.27 0.48 0.03
CA VAL A 95 -15.55 -0.66 -0.55
C VAL A 95 -15.82 -0.78 -2.05
N ARG A 96 -17.08 -0.60 -2.50
CA ARG A 96 -17.41 -0.58 -3.93
C ARG A 96 -16.72 0.56 -4.68
N GLY A 97 -16.60 1.73 -4.07
CA GLY A 97 -15.85 2.86 -4.65
C GLY A 97 -14.36 2.55 -4.81
N TRP A 98 -13.75 1.89 -3.81
CA TRP A 98 -12.36 1.46 -3.87
C TRP A 98 -12.15 0.38 -4.95
N LEU A 99 -12.99 -0.65 -5.01
CA LEU A 99 -12.93 -1.70 -6.05
C LEU A 99 -13.13 -1.13 -7.47
N ALA A 100 -13.90 -0.05 -7.62
CA ALA A 100 -14.14 0.58 -8.91
C ALA A 100 -13.03 1.54 -9.37
N ASP A 101 -12.06 1.89 -8.50
CA ASP A 101 -11.00 2.84 -8.86
C ASP A 101 -9.95 2.19 -9.76
N ARG A 102 -10.13 2.36 -11.08
CA ARG A 102 -9.21 1.80 -12.09
C ARG A 102 -7.86 2.51 -12.18
N ARG A 103 -7.67 3.64 -11.48
CA ARG A 103 -6.39 4.38 -11.50
C ARG A 103 -5.35 3.77 -10.57
N ASP A 104 -5.81 3.03 -9.58
CA ASP A 104 -4.98 2.36 -8.58
C ASP A 104 -5.71 1.07 -8.14
N PRO A 105 -5.74 0.06 -9.03
CA PRO A 105 -6.51 -1.16 -8.82
C PRO A 105 -6.08 -1.86 -7.53
N ALA A 106 -7.03 -2.54 -6.89
CA ALA A 106 -6.78 -3.32 -5.70
C ALA A 106 -5.65 -4.33 -5.94
N TRP A 107 -4.89 -4.66 -4.88
CA TRP A 107 -3.74 -5.56 -5.01
C TRP A 107 -4.09 -6.94 -5.59
N HIS A 108 -5.32 -7.42 -5.43
CA HIS A 108 -5.77 -8.70 -5.97
C HIS A 108 -6.09 -8.66 -7.47
N ASP A 109 -6.13 -7.47 -8.06
CA ASP A 109 -6.39 -7.24 -9.49
C ASP A 109 -5.12 -6.84 -10.26
N ARG A 110 -3.94 -6.80 -9.62
CA ARG A 110 -2.64 -6.51 -10.24
C ARG A 110 -1.87 -7.78 -10.52
#